data_AF-A0A2V3W6D3-F1
#
_entry.id   AF-A0A2V3W6D3-F1
#
_cell.length_a   1.000
_cell.length_b   1.000
_cell.length_c   1.000
_cell.angle_alpha   90.00
_cell.angle_beta   90.00
_cell.angle_gamma   90.00
#
_symmetry.space_group_name_H-M   'P 1'
#
loop_
_entity.id
_entity.type
_entity.pdbx_description
1 polymer ?
#
loop_
_entity_poly.entity_id
_entity_poly.type
_entity_poly.pdbx_seq_one_letter_code
_entity_poly.pdbx_strand_id
1 'polypeptide(L)'
;MDEAAYPWPAIDLKDPPEYIKYLSQHRKHGLDFLVITQSPKFVHPFVLENADGHIHLSQEWSGNKQYEWSEYCANPKLKTNRANAVKKPYKLEKKAFELYYSASLHVEKPKRQFLKWFMRQFFYYSRFRQWQ
;
A
#
# COMPACT_ATOMS: atom_id res chain seq x y z
N MET A 1 -9.63 2.17 -8.70
CA MET A 1 -9.25 0.91 -9.37
C MET A 1 -8.19 0.23 -8.52
N ASP A 2 -8.54 -0.91 -7.93
CA ASP A 2 -7.55 -1.81 -7.34
C ASP A 2 -6.90 -2.63 -8.48
N GLU A 3 -5.63 -3.00 -8.31
CA GLU A 3 -4.83 -3.68 -9.35
C GLU A 3 -4.81 -2.95 -10.71
N ALA A 4 -4.48 -1.66 -10.70
CA ALA A 4 -4.46 -0.83 -11.91
C ALA A 4 -3.54 -1.31 -13.06
N ALA A 5 -2.68 -2.30 -12.80
CA ALA A 5 -1.91 -3.00 -13.80
C ALA A 5 -2.77 -3.80 -14.80
N TYR A 6 -3.97 -4.23 -14.40
CA TYR A 6 -4.88 -4.96 -15.30
C TYR A 6 -5.46 -4.07 -16.41
N PRO A 7 -6.09 -2.91 -16.12
CA PRO A 7 -6.58 -2.02 -17.17
C PRO A 7 -5.47 -1.24 -17.88
N TRP A 8 -4.38 -0.91 -17.18
CA TRP A 8 -3.31 -0.05 -17.71
C TRP A 8 -1.92 -0.65 -17.45
N PRO A 9 -1.60 -1.79 -18.06
CA PRO A 9 -0.31 -2.45 -17.86
C PRO A 9 0.84 -1.56 -18.33
N ALA A 10 1.97 -1.64 -17.64
CA ALA A 10 3.24 -1.06 -18.08
C ALA A 10 3.77 -1.80 -19.33
N ILE A 11 3.24 -1.43 -20.49
CA ILE A 11 3.72 -1.89 -21.78
C ILE A 11 4.49 -0.73 -22.40
N ASP A 12 5.73 -0.99 -22.82
CA ASP A 12 6.56 -0.02 -23.53
C ASP A 12 6.11 0.10 -24.99
N LEU A 13 4.93 0.69 -25.22
CA LEU A 13 4.51 1.10 -26.55
C LEU A 13 4.99 2.52 -26.82
N LYS A 14 5.65 2.71 -27.97
CA LYS A 14 6.01 4.05 -28.48
C LYS A 14 4.78 4.95 -28.67
N ASP A 15 3.64 4.35 -28.98
CA ASP A 15 2.36 5.04 -29.06
C ASP A 15 1.33 4.37 -28.14
N PRO A 16 0.86 5.04 -27.06
CA PRO A 16 -0.12 4.45 -26.17
C PRO A 16 -1.48 4.29 -26.86
N PRO A 17 -2.23 3.22 -26.55
CA PRO A 17 -3.60 3.04 -27.04
C PRO A 17 -4.51 4.23 -26.73
N GLU A 18 -5.52 4.45 -27.57
CA GLU A 18 -6.42 5.61 -27.47
C GLU A 18 -7.16 5.69 -26.12
N TYR A 19 -7.55 4.55 -25.55
CA TYR A 19 -8.19 4.52 -24.23
C TYR A 19 -7.27 4.98 -23.10
N ILE A 20 -5.94 4.80 -23.21
CA ILE A 20 -4.95 5.33 -22.27
C ILE A 20 -4.78 6.83 -22.49
N LYS A 21 -4.69 7.27 -23.76
CA LYS A 21 -4.61 8.69 -24.11
C LYS A 21 -5.82 9.48 -23.59
N TYR A 22 -7.01 8.90 -23.66
CA TYR A 22 -8.25 9.51 -23.17
C TYR A 22 -8.20 9.86 -21.68
N LEU A 23 -7.41 9.15 -20.87
CA LEU A 23 -7.25 9.46 -19.45
C LEU A 23 -6.67 10.85 -19.21
N SER A 24 -5.86 11.39 -20.12
CA SER A 24 -5.39 12.80 -20.02
C SER A 24 -6.54 13.81 -20.08
N GLN A 25 -7.71 13.42 -20.60
CA GLN A 25 -8.87 14.26 -20.77
C GLN A 25 -9.93 14.07 -19.68
N HIS A 26 -9.67 13.25 -18.66
CA HIS A 26 -10.62 12.94 -17.57
C HIS A 26 -11.25 14.18 -16.95
N ARG A 27 -10.45 15.22 -16.68
CA ARG A 27 -10.93 16.48 -16.09
C ARG A 27 -11.92 17.23 -16.97
N LYS A 28 -11.79 17.16 -18.30
CA LYS A 28 -12.74 17.80 -19.23
C LYS A 28 -14.13 17.17 -19.10
N HIS A 29 -14.18 15.90 -18.69
CA HIS A 29 -15.40 15.14 -18.48
C HIS A 29 -15.85 15.10 -17.01
N GLY A 30 -15.15 15.81 -16.11
CA GLY A 30 -15.45 15.82 -14.67
C GLY A 30 -15.28 14.46 -13.98
N LEU A 31 -14.43 13.59 -14.53
CA LEU A 31 -14.13 12.27 -13.95
C LEU A 31 -12.84 12.37 -13.14
N ASP A 32 -12.81 11.79 -11.94
CA ASP A 32 -11.61 11.65 -11.11
C ASP A 32 -11.26 10.17 -10.92
N PHE A 33 -9.96 9.85 -10.90
CA PHE A 33 -9.47 8.48 -10.77
C PHE A 33 -8.63 8.28 -9.52
N LEU A 34 -8.99 7.26 -8.73
CA LEU A 34 -8.13 6.71 -7.68
C LEU A 34 -7.46 5.43 -8.18
N VAL A 35 -6.13 5.46 -8.31
CA VAL A 35 -5.32 4.35 -8.80
C VAL A 35 -4.60 3.70 -7.63
N ILE A 36 -4.85 2.41 -7.40
CA ILE A 36 -4.20 1.63 -6.35
C ILE A 36 -3.37 0.52 -7.03
N THR A 37 -2.10 0.45 -6.68
CA THR A 37 -1.16 -0.56 -7.22
C THR A 37 -0.09 -0.89 -6.19
N GLN A 38 0.45 -2.11 -6.26
CA GLN A 38 1.58 -2.55 -5.43
C GLN A 38 2.88 -1.81 -5.77
N SER A 39 3.06 -1.47 -7.04
CA SER A 39 4.24 -0.78 -7.54
C SER A 39 3.83 0.11 -8.71
N PRO A 40 4.32 1.37 -8.76
CA PRO A 40 4.06 2.22 -9.91
C PRO A 40 4.57 1.62 -11.22
N LYS A 41 5.64 0.82 -11.18
CA LYS A 41 6.21 0.16 -12.37
C LYS A 41 5.25 -0.77 -13.12
N PHE A 42 4.14 -1.16 -12.50
CA PHE A 42 3.16 -2.04 -13.14
C PHE A 42 2.12 -1.28 -13.94
N VAL A 43 2.07 0.05 -13.79
CA VAL A 43 1.10 0.91 -14.46
C VAL A 43 1.80 1.67 -15.59
N HIS A 44 1.10 1.86 -16.71
CA HIS A 44 1.61 2.60 -17.86
C HIS A 44 2.08 4.02 -17.47
N PRO A 45 3.29 4.47 -17.86
CA PRO A 45 3.85 5.77 -17.48
C PRO A 45 2.92 6.95 -17.79
N PHE A 46 2.30 6.96 -18.98
CA PHE A 46 1.33 7.98 -19.37
C PHE A 46 0.20 8.18 -18.35
N VAL A 47 -0.28 7.12 -17.68
CA VAL A 47 -1.32 7.26 -16.66
C VAL A 47 -0.76 7.92 -15.40
N LEU A 48 0.45 7.51 -15.00
CA LEU A 48 1.11 8.01 -13.80
C LEU A 48 1.57 9.47 -13.92
N GLU A 49 1.99 9.89 -15.11
CA GLU A 49 2.36 11.29 -15.39
C GLU A 49 1.18 12.26 -15.27
N ASN A 50 -0.06 11.78 -15.43
CA ASN A 50 -1.27 12.58 -15.25
C ASN A 50 -1.76 12.65 -13.79
N ALA A 51 -1.06 12.00 -12.85
CA ALA A 51 -1.49 11.99 -11.45
C ALA A 51 -1.06 13.27 -10.72
N ASP A 52 -2.01 13.93 -10.05
CA ASP A 52 -1.75 15.14 -9.22
C ASP A 52 -1.08 14.84 -7.87
N GLY A 53 -0.95 13.56 -7.53
CA GLY A 53 -0.43 13.17 -6.25
C GLY A 53 -0.18 11.68 -6.16
N HIS A 54 0.83 11.34 -5.37
CA HIS A 54 1.20 9.97 -5.08
C HIS A 54 1.34 9.76 -3.58
N ILE A 55 0.62 8.75 -3.09
CA ILE A 55 0.67 8.32 -1.70
C ILE A 55 1.25 6.90 -1.65
N HIS A 56 2.38 6.74 -0.98
CA HIS A 56 2.98 5.44 -0.72
C HIS A 56 2.87 5.07 0.76
N LEU A 57 2.17 3.97 1.04
CA LEU A 57 2.05 3.41 2.38
C LEU A 57 3.20 2.42 2.62
N SER A 58 3.91 2.60 3.72
CA SER A 58 5.04 1.75 4.12
C SER A 58 4.84 1.26 5.54
N GLN A 59 4.91 -0.04 5.73
CA GLN A 59 4.95 -0.66 7.05
C GLN A 59 6.40 -0.76 7.51
N GLU A 60 6.78 0.04 8.51
CA GLU A 60 8.10 -0.01 9.12
C GLU A 60 8.01 -0.60 10.53
N TRP A 61 9.14 -1.05 11.07
CA TRP A 61 9.23 -1.53 12.45
C TRP A 61 8.80 -0.45 13.48
N SER A 62 8.99 0.83 13.14
CA SER A 62 8.58 1.98 13.94
C SER A 62 7.11 2.36 13.80
N GLY A 63 6.34 1.62 12.99
CA GLY A 63 4.92 1.86 12.70
C GLY A 63 4.64 2.10 11.22
N ASN A 64 3.35 2.25 10.90
CA ASN A 64 2.91 2.54 9.54
C ASN A 64 3.16 4.02 9.22
N LYS A 65 3.76 4.27 8.06
CA LYS A 65 4.06 5.60 7.57
C LYS A 65 3.47 5.79 6.18
N GLN A 66 3.08 7.02 5.91
CA GLN A 66 2.63 7.50 4.62
C GLN A 66 3.65 8.50 4.08
N TYR A 67 4.02 8.32 2.82
CA TYR A 67 4.90 9.19 2.08
C TYR A 67 4.08 9.82 0.94
N GLU A 68 4.06 11.15 0.87
CA GLU A 68 3.30 11.89 -0.14
C GLU A 68 4.23 12.68 -1.05
N TRP A 69 3.89 12.70 -2.34
CA TRP A 69 4.51 13.54 -3.37
C TRP A 69 3.41 14.25 -4.16
N SER A 70 3.69 15.47 -4.63
CA SER A 70 2.82 16.23 -5.55
C SER A 70 2.81 15.69 -6.97
N GLU A 71 3.77 14.82 -7.30
CA GLU A 71 3.89 14.15 -8.59
C GLU A 71 4.15 12.67 -8.34
N TYR A 72 3.94 11.85 -9.36
CA TYR A 72 4.27 10.44 -9.30
C TYR A 72 5.77 10.22 -9.00
N CYS A 73 6.06 9.28 -8.08
CA CYS A 73 7.43 8.87 -7.75
C CYS A 73 7.71 7.45 -8.26
N ALA A 74 8.60 7.33 -9.24
CA ALA A 74 8.96 6.05 -9.87
C ALA A 74 9.55 5.00 -8.93
N ASN A 75 10.34 5.46 -7.96
CA ASN A 75 10.95 4.57 -6.97
C ASN A 75 10.76 5.12 -5.56
N PRO A 76 9.62 4.82 -4.91
CA PRO A 76 9.34 5.28 -3.55
C PRO A 76 10.18 4.55 -2.49
N LYS A 77 10.93 3.50 -2.86
CA LYS A 77 11.81 2.78 -1.94
C LYS A 77 13.20 3.42 -1.82
N LEU A 78 13.61 4.23 -2.80
CA LEU A 78 14.90 4.88 -2.80
C LEU A 78 14.98 5.95 -1.70
N LYS A 79 16.09 5.98 -0.95
CA LYS A 79 16.25 6.87 0.21
C LYS A 79 16.17 8.35 -0.16
N THR A 80 16.75 8.75 -1.29
CA THR A 80 16.72 10.13 -1.81
C THR A 80 15.29 10.57 -2.10
N ASN A 81 14.53 9.74 -2.82
CA ASN A 81 13.14 10.04 -3.17
C ASN A 81 12.24 10.11 -1.93
N ARG A 82 12.48 9.26 -0.92
CA ARG A 82 11.77 9.34 0.37
C ARG A 82 12.14 10.58 1.18
N ALA A 83 13.32 11.15 0.99
CA ALA A 83 13.70 12.38 1.66
C ALA A 83 12.91 13.58 1.11
N ASN A 84 12.61 13.57 -0.19
CA ASN A 84 11.79 14.59 -0.85
C ASN A 84 10.28 14.44 -0.57
N ALA A 85 9.87 13.35 0.07
CA ALA A 85 8.47 13.08 0.37
C ALA A 85 8.03 13.77 1.67
N VAL A 86 6.78 14.22 1.72
CA VAL A 86 6.15 14.62 2.98
C VAL A 86 5.80 13.36 3.76
N LYS A 87 6.37 13.21 4.96
CA LYS A 87 6.20 12.04 5.81
C LYS A 87 5.12 12.28 6.85
N LYS A 88 4.14 11.38 6.92
CA LYS A 88 3.08 11.41 7.94
C LYS A 88 2.92 10.04 8.60
N PRO A 89 2.61 9.98 9.90
CA PRO A 89 2.19 8.73 10.51
C PRO A 89 0.86 8.29 9.89
N TYR A 90 0.75 7.02 9.53
CA TYR A 90 -0.47 6.48 8.96
C TYR A 90 -1.24 5.66 9.99
N LYS A 91 -2.50 6.01 10.21
CA LYS A 91 -3.42 5.25 11.04
C LYS A 91 -4.68 4.98 10.24
N LEU A 92 -5.00 3.71 10.08
CA LEU A 92 -6.22 3.29 9.41
C LEU A 92 -7.42 3.60 10.31
N GLU A 93 -8.36 4.39 9.79
CA GLU A 93 -9.59 4.72 10.52
C GLU A 93 -10.51 3.51 10.62
N LYS A 94 -10.95 3.18 11.84
CA LYS A 94 -11.75 1.98 12.05
C LYS A 94 -13.12 2.02 11.35
N LYS A 95 -13.70 3.22 11.23
CA LYS A 95 -14.98 3.44 10.54
C LYS A 95 -14.92 3.07 9.06
N ALA A 96 -13.76 3.20 8.42
CA ALA A 96 -13.59 2.81 7.03
C ALA A 96 -13.81 1.29 6.81
N PHE A 97 -13.60 0.46 7.84
CA PHE A 97 -13.91 -0.97 7.76
C PHE A 97 -15.41 -1.27 7.73
N GLU A 98 -16.27 -0.39 8.26
CA GLU A 98 -17.71 -0.59 8.22
C GLU A 98 -18.27 -0.43 6.80
N LEU A 99 -17.64 0.44 6.01
CA LEU A 99 -17.97 0.69 4.60
C LEU A 99 -17.31 -0.33 3.66
N TYR A 100 -16.33 -1.09 4.14
CA TYR A 100 -15.57 -2.04 3.34
C TYR A 100 -16.02 -3.48 3.62
N TYR A 101 -16.81 -4.05 2.70
CA TYR A 101 -17.14 -5.47 2.76
C TYR A 101 -15.97 -6.28 2.20
N SER A 102 -15.12 -6.81 3.09
CA SER A 102 -13.95 -7.59 2.67
C SER A 102 -14.35 -8.89 1.97
N ALA A 103 -13.64 -9.27 0.90
CA ALA A 103 -13.67 -10.62 0.36
C ALA A 103 -12.95 -11.58 1.33
N SER A 104 -13.60 -11.96 2.42
CA SER A 104 -13.03 -12.81 3.48
C SER A 104 -12.77 -14.27 3.07
N LEU A 105 -12.99 -14.63 1.81
CA LEU A 105 -12.91 -16.02 1.34
C LEU A 105 -11.50 -16.62 1.36
N HIS A 106 -10.41 -15.82 1.45
CA HIS A 106 -9.06 -16.35 1.21
C HIS A 106 -7.92 -15.91 2.13
N VAL A 107 -8.17 -15.41 3.34
CA VAL A 107 -7.06 -15.24 4.31
C VAL A 107 -7.49 -15.59 5.74
N GLU A 108 -7.35 -16.86 6.10
CA GLU A 108 -7.24 -17.24 7.51
C GLU A 108 -5.96 -16.61 8.08
N LYS A 109 -6.10 -15.60 8.95
CA LYS A 109 -4.95 -15.05 9.66
C LYS A 109 -4.42 -16.13 10.62
N PRO A 110 -3.16 -16.58 10.53
CA PRO A 110 -2.62 -17.55 11.46
C PRO A 110 -2.63 -16.94 12.87
N LYS A 111 -3.42 -17.55 13.76
CA LYS A 111 -3.50 -17.14 15.17
C LYS A 111 -2.10 -17.29 15.78
N ARG A 112 -1.55 -16.21 16.36
CA ARG A 112 -0.29 -16.21 17.14
C ARG A 112 -0.42 -17.02 18.43
N GLN A 113 -0.66 -18.33 18.32
CA GLN A 113 -0.84 -19.23 19.47
C GLN A 113 0.51 -19.67 20.06
N PHE A 114 1.55 -19.70 19.23
CA PHE A 114 2.91 -20.11 19.62
C PHE A 114 3.52 -19.23 20.71
N LEU A 115 3.37 -17.90 20.62
CA LEU A 115 3.96 -16.95 21.57
C LEU A 115 3.34 -17.06 22.98
N LYS A 116 2.05 -17.42 23.07
CA LYS A 116 1.36 -17.61 24.36
C LYS A 116 1.80 -18.90 25.06
N TRP A 117 2.10 -19.96 24.31
CA TRP A 117 2.56 -21.22 24.88
C TRP A 117 3.97 -21.09 25.47
N PHE A 118 4.87 -20.41 24.75
CA PHE A 118 6.26 -20.23 25.19
C PHE A 118 6.38 -19.39 26.47
N MET A 119 5.61 -18.29 26.56
CA MET A 119 5.55 -17.46 27.77
C MET A 119 4.99 -18.23 28.99
N ARG A 120 4.02 -19.12 28.76
CA ARG A 120 3.45 -19.95 29.85
C ARG A 120 4.44 -20.99 30.36
N GLN A 121 5.22 -21.63 29.47
CA GLN A 121 6.27 -22.57 29.85
C GLN A 121 7.41 -21.88 30.60
N PHE A 122 7.86 -20.72 30.11
CA PHE A 122 8.90 -19.93 30.78
C PHE A 122 8.50 -19.53 32.21
N PHE A 123 7.25 -19.09 32.40
CA PHE A 123 6.73 -18.72 33.73
C PHE A 123 6.56 -19.93 34.66
N TYR A 124 6.26 -21.11 34.12
CA TYR A 124 6.21 -22.34 34.92
C TYR A 124 7.61 -22.78 35.37
N TYR A 125 8.60 -22.70 34.47
CA TYR A 125 9.98 -23.11 34.74
C TYR A 125 10.69 -22.15 35.71
N SER A 126 10.42 -20.85 35.62
CA SER A 126 11.02 -19.85 36.52
C SER A 126 10.48 -19.98 37.96
N ARG A 127 9.23 -20.41 38.13
CA ARG A 127 8.60 -20.62 39.44
C ARG A 127 9.06 -21.92 40.11
N PHE A 128 9.39 -22.96 39.33
CA PHE A 128 9.90 -24.23 39.85
C PHE A 128 11.34 -24.14 40.36
N ARG A 129 12.15 -23.24 39.78
CA ARG A 129 13.57 -23.04 40.16
C ARG A 129 13.77 -22.24 41.46
N GLN A 130 12.71 -21.71 42.06
CA GLN A 130 12.77 -21.00 43.36
C GLN A 130 12.40 -21.88 44.57
N TRP A 131 12.10 -23.17 44.35
CA TRP A 131 11.71 -24.14 45.38
C TRP A 131 12.64 -25.37 45.46
N GLN A 132 13.88 -25.25 44.97
CA GLN A 132 15.01 -26.15 45.27
C GLN A 132 16.14 -25.33 45.87
#